data_AF-A0A927RKR3-F1
#
_entry.id   AF-A0A927RKR3-F1
#
_cell.length_a   1.000
_cell.length_b   1.000
_cell.length_c   1.000
_cell.angle_alpha   90.00
_cell.angle_beta   90.00
_cell.angle_gamma   90.00
#
_symmetry.space_group_name_H-M   'P 1'
#
loop_
_entity.id
_entity.type
_entity.pdbx_description
1 polymer ?
#
loop_
_entity_poly.entity_id
_entity_poly.type
_entity_poly.pdbx_seq_one_letter_code
_entity_poly.pdbx_strand_id
1 'polypeptide(L)' 'MSYEENIKRLQEIVELLEGDNQSLDNNVKLYEEAVELIKNSYEEIKLGKGKIVKITDKLEEIDLDLD' A
#
# COMPACT_ATOMS: atom_id res chain seq x y z
N MET A 1 9.81 0.45 2.70
CA MET A 1 9.37 1.42 1.67
C MET A 1 8.07 2.03 2.15
N SER A 2 7.80 3.29 1.81
CA SER A 2 6.48 3.90 2.03
C SER A 2 5.49 3.42 0.97
N TYR A 3 4.21 3.69 1.19
CA TYR A 3 3.15 3.51 0.21
C TYR A 3 3.51 4.12 -1.15
N GLU A 4 3.97 5.37 -1.20
CA GLU A 4 4.32 6.06 -2.45
C GLU A 4 5.49 5.39 -3.17
N GLU A 5 6.50 4.93 -2.42
CA GLU A 5 7.63 4.17 -2.95
C GLU A 5 7.17 2.82 -3.51
N ASN A 6 6.26 2.12 -2.81
CA ASN A 6 5.67 0.86 -3.27
C ASN A 6 4.90 1.06 -4.57
N ILE A 7 4.07 2.11 -4.67
CA ILE A 7 3.30 2.43 -5.88
C ILE A 7 4.23 2.75 -7.06
N LYS A 8 5.28 3.54 -6.83
CA LYS A 8 6.25 3.84 -7.89
C LYS A 8 6.92 2.56 -8.39
N ARG A 9 7.33 1.66 -7.50
CA ARG A 9 7.94 0.39 -7.88
C ARG A 9 6.95 -0.53 -8.62
N LEU A 10 5.68 -0.55 -8.22
CA LEU A 10 4.64 -1.30 -8.92
C LEU A 10 4.45 -0.81 -10.36
N GLN A 11 4.51 0.51 -10.61
CA GLN A 11 4.46 1.07 -11.97
C GLN A 11 5.65 0.59 -12.81
N GLU A 12 6.86 0.63 -12.26
CA GLU A 12 8.05 0.11 -12.94
C GLU A 12 7.93 -1.38 -13.27
N ILE A 13 7.37 -2.18 -12.34
CA ILE A 13 7.14 -3.62 -12.58
C ILE A 13 6.16 -3.84 -13.74
N VAL A 14 5.09 -3.07 -13.83
CA VAL A 14 4.15 -3.15 -14.96
C VAL A 14 4.86 -2.85 -16.28
N GLU A 15 5.63 -1.77 -16.35
CA GLU A 15 6.41 -1.42 -17.55
C GLU A 15 7.40 -2.53 -17.94
N LEU A 16 8.05 -3.16 -16.95
CA LEU A 16 8.98 -4.26 -17.19
C LEU A 16 8.29 -5.53 -17.70
N LEU A 17 7.10 -5.84 -17.18
CA LEU A 17 6.30 -7.01 -17.58
C LEU A 17 5.68 -6.86 -18.97
N GLU A 18 5.39 -5.62 -19.39
CA GLU A 18 4.88 -5.32 -20.74
C GLU A 18 5.99 -5.33 -21.81
N GLY A 19 7.26 -5.35 -21.41
CA GLY A 19 8.40 -5.38 -22.33
C GLY A 19 8.69 -6.78 -22.90
N ASP A 20 8.91 -6.87 -24.21
CA ASP A 20 9.17 -8.12 -24.94
C ASP A 20 10.53 -8.81 -24.62
N ASN A 21 11.34 -8.26 -23.71
CA ASN A 21 12.71 -8.71 -23.42
C ASN A 21 12.88 -9.46 -22.09
N GLN A 22 11.80 -9.77 -21.38
CA GLN A 22 11.90 -10.50 -20.11
C GLN A 22 11.83 -12.01 -20.28
N SER A 23 12.69 -12.73 -19.56
CA SER A 23 12.57 -14.19 -19.44
C SER A 23 11.37 -14.54 -18.55
N LEU A 24 10.82 -15.74 -18.73
CA LEU A 24 9.74 -16.24 -17.87
C LEU A 24 10.13 -16.24 -16.38
N ASP A 25 11.38 -16.62 -16.06
CA ASP A 25 11.88 -16.63 -14.69
C ASP A 25 11.91 -15.22 -14.08
N ASN A 26 12.30 -14.22 -14.86
CA ASN A 26 12.25 -12.82 -14.42
C ASN A 26 10.82 -12.34 -14.24
N ASN A 27 9.89 -12.72 -15.13
CA ASN A 27 8.48 -12.34 -15.01
C ASN A 27 7.84 -12.92 -13.74
N VAL A 28 8.18 -14.15 -13.36
CA VAL A 28 7.71 -14.76 -12.11
C VAL A 28 8.23 -13.97 -10.90
N LYS A 29 9.52 -13.62 -10.88
CA LYS A 29 10.10 -12.81 -9.78
C LYS A 29 9.48 -11.42 -9.67
N LEU A 30 9.27 -10.75 -10.80
CA LEU A 30 8.61 -9.45 -10.85
C LEU A 30 7.17 -9.53 -10.32
N TYR A 31 6.45 -10.61 -10.65
CA TYR A 31 5.12 -10.85 -10.13
C TYR A 31 5.11 -11.10 -8.61
N GLU A 32 6.03 -11.93 -8.11
CA GLU A 32 6.18 -12.16 -6.66
C GLU A 32 6.52 -10.87 -5.91
N GLU A 33 7.41 -10.05 -6.45
CA GLU A 33 7.74 -8.72 -5.92
C GLU A 33 6.49 -7.84 -5.86
N ALA A 34 5.71 -7.78 -6.94
CA ALA A 34 4.48 -7.00 -6.99
C ALA A 34 3.47 -7.42 -5.92
N VAL A 35 3.29 -8.72 -5.70
CA VAL A 35 2.38 -9.25 -4.66
C VAL A 35 2.79 -8.77 -3.27
N GLU A 36 4.08 -8.83 -2.95
CA GLU A 36 4.59 -8.37 -1.64
C GLU A 36 4.42 -6.85 -1.47
N LEU A 37 4.70 -6.07 -2.51
CA LEU A 37 4.51 -4.61 -2.50
C LEU A 37 3.04 -4.22 -2.31
N ILE A 38 2.12 -4.91 -2.97
CA ILE A 38 0.67 -4.70 -2.81
C ILE A 38 0.27 -4.99 -1.36
N LYS A 39 0.72 -6.11 -0.79
CA LYS A 39 0.42 -6.48 0.59
C LYS A 39 0.91 -5.43 1.58
N ASN A 40 2.16 -4.98 1.43
CA ASN A 40 2.73 -3.94 2.30
C ASN A 40 1.96 -2.62 2.18
N SER A 41 1.56 -2.25 0.97
CA SER A 41 0.75 -1.04 0.71
C SER A 41 -0.63 -1.12 1.40
N TYR A 42 -1.27 -2.29 1.38
CA TYR A 42 -2.53 -2.51 2.10
C TYR A 42 -2.36 -2.40 3.62
N GLU A 43 -1.26 -2.90 4.18
CA GLU A 43 -0.99 -2.79 5.61
C GLU A 43 -0.81 -1.33 6.04
N GLU A 44 -0.09 -0.52 5.24
CA GLU A 44 0.07 0.92 5.50
C GLU A 44 -1.27 1.67 5.47
N ILE A 45 -2.11 1.42 4.46
CA ILE A 45 -3.45 2.01 4.38
C ILE A 45 -4.29 1.62 5.59
N LYS A 46 -4.24 0.35 6.00
CA LYS A 46 -4.99 -0.15 7.17
C LYS A 46 -4.54 0.55 8.45
N LEU A 47 -3.24 0.74 8.62
CA LEU A 47 -2.69 1.49 9.76
C LEU A 47 -3.14 2.95 9.74
N GLY A 48 -3.12 3.60 8.58
CA GLY A 48 -3.63 4.97 8.39
C GLY A 48 -5.10 5.09 8.77
N LYS A 49 -5.96 4.20 8.25
CA LYS A 49 -7.39 4.14 8.60
C LYS A 49 -7.61 3.95 10.09
N GLY A 50 -6.84 3.06 10.73
CA GLY A 50 -6.92 2.83 12.17
C GLY A 50 -6.56 4.07 13.01
N LYS A 51 -5.61 4.89 12.54
CA LYS A 51 -5.30 6.18 13.18
C LYS A 51 -6.44 7.18 13.04
N ILE A 52 -7.07 7.26 11.87
CA ILE A 52 -8.21 8.16 11.63
C ILE A 52 -9.38 7.78 12.54
N VAL A 53 -9.76 6.50 12.60
CA VAL A 53 -10.84 6.02 13.48
C VAL A 53 -10.59 6.44 14.94
N LYS A 54 -9.38 6.21 15.45
CA LYS A 54 -9.02 6.62 16.83
C LYS A 54 -9.11 8.13 17.07
N ILE A 55 -8.87 8.95 16.06
CA ILE A 55 -9.00 10.41 16.18
C ILE A 55 -10.49 10.78 16.21
N THR A 56 -11.29 10.16 15.34
CA THR A 56 -12.75 10.37 15.31
C THR A 56 -13.41 9.96 16.62
N ASP A 57 -13.11 8.77 17.14
CA ASP A 57 -13.67 8.29 18.42
C ASP A 57 -13.38 9.28 19.56
N LYS A 58 -12.15 9.81 19.62
CA LYS A 58 -11.75 10.81 20.62
C LYS A 58 -12.46 12.16 20.45
N LEU A 59 -12.77 12.56 19.22
CA LEU A 59 -13.50 13.80 18.98
C LEU A 59 -14.94 13.68 19.46
N GLU A 60 -15.58 12.53 19.26
CA GLU A 60 -16.92 12.24 19.78
C GLU A 60 -16.95 12.22 21.32
N GLU A 61 -15.95 11.64 21.98
CA GLU A 61 -15.82 11.70 23.44
C GLU A 61 -15.72 13.14 23.97
N ILE A 62 -14.91 13.99 23.31
CA ILE A 62 -14.76 15.40 23.71
C ILE A 62 -16.06 16.19 23.52
N ASP A 63 -16.83 15.92 22.46
CA ASP A 63 -18.09 16.61 22.17
C ASP A 63 -19.15 16.28 23.25
N LEU A 64 -19.18 15.03 23.73
CA LEU A 64 -20.08 14.58 24.80
C LEU A 64 -19.74 15.16 26.18
N ASP A 65 -18.48 15.55 26.42
CA ASP A 65 -18.03 16.17 27.68
C ASP A 65 -18.32 17.69 27.75
N LEU A 66 -18.80 18.31 26.67
CA LEU A 66 -19.05 19.76 26.56
C LEU A 66 -20.53 20.17 26.73
N ASP A 67 -21.45 19.21 26.80
CA ASP A 67 -22.90 19.40 27.06
C ASP A 67 -23.27 19.17 28.54
#